data_AF-A0A2E0W2N2-F1
#
_entry.id   AF-A0A2E0W2N2-F1
#
_cell.length_a   1.000
_cell.length_b   1.000
_cell.length_c   1.000
_cell.angle_alpha   90.00
_cell.angle_beta   90.00
_cell.angle_gamma   90.00
#
_symmetry.space_group_name_H-M   'P 1'
#
loop_
_entity.id
_entity.type
_entity.pdbx_description
1 polymer ?
#
loop_
_entity_poly.entity_id
_entity_poly.type
_entity_poly.pdbx_seq_one_letter_code
_entity_poly.pdbx_strand_id
1 'polypeptide(L)' 'MRRYNGRMNGEKFLADAQNNLLHNLDKEKKECCINNVISSRNELPFKTIENALLHKDYKFCKYCFVKIELEIR' A
#
# COMPACT_ATOMS: atom_id res chain seq x y z
N MET A 1 -5.83 3.73 10.44
CA MET A 1 -6.84 4.79 10.22
C MET A 1 -7.25 4.67 8.75
N ARG A 2 -8.54 4.51 8.42
CA ARG A 2 -8.93 4.43 7.00
C ARG A 2 -8.85 5.81 6.37
N ARG A 3 -8.22 5.91 5.20
CA ARG A 3 -8.15 7.15 4.43
C ARG A 3 -9.42 7.26 3.59
N TYR A 4 -10.23 8.27 3.89
CA TYR A 4 -11.46 8.59 3.15
C TYR A 4 -11.27 9.70 2.10
N ASN A 5 -10.03 10.17 1.92
CA ASN A 5 -9.72 11.32 1.08
C ASN A 5 -8.93 10.86 -0.15
N GLY A 6 -9.26 11.38 -1.34
CA GLY A 6 -8.61 11.07 -2.61
C GLY A 6 -9.35 10.02 -3.44
N ARG A 7 -8.67 9.38 -4.41
CA ARG A 7 -9.22 8.30 -5.26
C ARG A 7 -9.39 6.94 -4.53
N MET A 8 -9.43 6.97 -3.19
CA MET A 8 -9.38 5.81 -2.30
C MET A 8 -10.75 5.55 -1.63
N ASN A 9 -11.83 5.62 -2.42
CA ASN A 9 -13.19 5.31 -1.99
C ASN A 9 -13.42 3.79 -1.80
N GLY A 10 -12.87 3.24 -0.71
CA GLY A 10 -13.08 1.86 -0.29
C GLY A 10 -12.01 0.88 -0.79
N GLU A 11 -10.99 1.37 -1.48
CA GLU A 11 -9.79 0.61 -1.82
C GLU A 11 -8.98 0.28 -0.56
N LYS A 12 -8.34 -0.90 -0.58
CA LYS A 12 -7.55 -1.43 0.54
C LYS A 12 -6.06 -1.36 0.28
N PHE A 13 -5.68 -1.23 -0.98
CA PHE A 13 -4.31 -1.25 -1.43
C PHE A 13 -4.03 -0.02 -2.27
N LEU A 14 -2.79 0.45 -2.20
CA LEU A 14 -2.34 1.61 -2.92
C LEU A 14 -0.96 1.33 -3.46
N ALA A 15 -0.82 1.27 -4.79
CA ALA A 15 0.47 1.11 -5.42
C ALA A 15 1.10 2.48 -5.65
N ASP A 16 2.38 2.58 -5.29
CA ASP A 16 3.27 3.65 -5.70
C ASP A 16 3.85 3.28 -7.08
N ALA A 17 3.36 3.96 -8.11
CA ALA A 17 3.80 3.71 -9.49
C ALA A 17 5.28 4.08 -9.73
N GLN A 18 5.84 4.97 -8.92
CA GLN A 18 7.21 5.45 -9.04
C GLN A 18 8.20 4.47 -8.40
N ASN A 19 7.92 4.04 -7.17
CA ASN A 19 8.81 3.14 -6.42
C ASN A 19 8.49 1.65 -6.64
N ASN A 20 7.46 1.33 -7.42
CA ASN A 20 6.95 -0.03 -7.64
C ASN A 20 6.63 -0.76 -6.34
N LEU A 21 6.03 -0.06 -5.37
CA LEU A 21 5.67 -0.59 -4.06
C LEU A 21 4.16 -0.65 -3.89
N LEU A 22 3.64 -1.77 -3.40
CA LEU A 22 2.26 -1.92 -2.98
C LEU A 22 2.15 -1.67 -1.48
N HIS A 23 1.30 -0.74 -1.09
CA HIS A 23 0.96 -0.44 0.29
C HIS A 23 -0.39 -1.04 0.65
N ASN A 24 -0.53 -1.45 1.92
CA ASN A 24 -1.80 -1.87 2.49
C ASN A 24 -2.33 -0.74 3.37
N LEU A 25 -3.47 -0.16 3.00
CA LEU A 25 -4.10 0.95 3.70
C LEU A 25 -4.69 0.53 5.06
N ASP A 26 -5.13 -0.72 5.18
CA ASP A 26 -5.64 -1.25 6.46
C ASP A 26 -4.49 -1.51 7.45
N LYS A 27 -3.26 -1.75 6.96
CA LYS A 27 -2.04 -2.00 7.77
C LYS A 27 -0.98 -0.92 7.60
N GLU A 28 -1.38 0.31 7.26
CA GLU A 28 -0.41 1.39 7.06
C GLU A 28 0.33 1.74 8.36
N LYS A 29 1.61 2.10 8.22
CA LYS A 29 2.44 2.60 9.32
C LYS A 29 3.08 3.92 8.91
N LYS A 30 3.48 4.78 9.85
CA LYS A 30 4.09 6.08 9.53
C LYS A 30 5.36 5.91 8.68
N GLU A 31 6.10 4.85 8.94
CA GLU A 31 7.34 4.45 8.30
C GLU A 31 7.17 4.07 6.82
N CYS A 32 5.96 3.77 6.37
CA CYS A 32 5.70 3.48 4.96
C CYS A 32 5.58 4.75 4.10
N CYS A 33 5.61 5.95 4.70
CA CYS A 33 5.61 7.25 4.02
C CYS A 33 4.52 7.43 2.95
N ILE A 34 3.39 6.73 3.07
CA ILE A 34 2.32 6.72 2.07
C ILE A 34 1.70 8.11 1.81
N ASN A 35 1.75 9.02 2.81
CA ASN A 35 1.38 10.42 2.63
C ASN A 35 2.16 11.08 1.49
N ASN A 36 3.45 10.75 1.34
CA ASN A 36 4.31 11.31 0.31
C ASN A 36 3.96 10.76 -1.08
N VAL A 37 3.49 9.51 -1.15
CA VAL A 37 3.00 8.89 -2.39
C VAL A 37 1.72 9.57 -2.85
N ILE A 38 0.80 9.83 -1.92
CA ILE A 38 -0.47 10.50 -2.22
C ILE A 38 -0.23 11.97 -2.60
N SER A 39 0.70 12.66 -1.92
CA SER A 39 1.01 14.06 -2.25
C SER A 39 1.72 14.19 -3.61
N SER A 40 2.50 13.19 -4.03
CA SER A 40 3.13 13.16 -5.35
C SER A 40 2.19 12.78 -6.48
N ARG A 41 0.93 12.40 -6.18
CA ARG A 41 -0.10 11.98 -7.15
C ARG A 41 0.30 10.76 -8.01
N ASN A 42 1.21 9.93 -7.51
CA ASN A 42 1.69 8.72 -8.18
C ASN A 42 0.99 7.45 -7.67
N GLU A 43 -0.11 7.61 -6.94
CA GLU A 43 -0.87 6.51 -6.38
C GLU A 43 -1.81 5.85 -7.40
N LEU A 44 -1.85 4.52 -7.36
CA LEU A 44 -2.84 3.71 -8.04
C LEU A 44 -3.61 2.88 -6.99
N PRO A 45 -4.88 3.22 -6.72
CA PRO A 45 -5.66 2.55 -5.69
C PRO A 45 -6.26 1.23 -6.22
N PHE A 46 -6.27 0.20 -5.38
CA PHE A 46 -6.80 -1.14 -5.70
C PHE A 46 -7.64 -1.70 -4.55
N LYS A 47 -8.72 -2.41 -4.90
CA LYS A 47 -9.59 -3.09 -3.92
C LYS A 47 -8.97 -4.38 -3.38
N THR A 48 -8.22 -5.10 -4.21
CA THR A 48 -7.63 -6.41 -3.91
C THR A 48 -6.16 -6.44 -4.32
N ILE A 49 -5.36 -7.33 -3.71
CA ILE A 49 -3.94 -7.49 -4.04
C ILE A 49 -3.79 -8.05 -5.45
N GLU A 50 -4.65 -8.98 -5.82
CA GLU A 50 -4.66 -9.65 -7.12
C GLU A 50 -4.77 -8.63 -8.25
N ASN A 51 -5.66 -7.64 -8.12
CA ASN A 51 -5.82 -6.59 -9.12
C ASN A 51 -4.56 -5.72 -9.26
N ALA A 52 -3.87 -5.45 -8.13
CA ALA A 52 -2.62 -4.70 -8.17
C ALA A 52 -1.52 -5.51 -8.89
N LEU A 53 -1.40 -6.79 -8.58
CA LEU A 53 -0.39 -7.67 -9.20
C LEU A 53 -0.67 -7.96 -10.68
N LEU A 54 -1.94 -8.03 -11.08
CA LEU A 54 -2.34 -8.12 -12.49
C LEU A 54 -1.96 -6.85 -13.27
N HIS A 55 -1.99 -5.69 -12.62
CA HIS A 55 -1.59 -4.44 -13.25
C HIS A 55 -0.07 -4.35 -13.43
N LYS A 56 0.70 -4.75 -12.41
CA LYS A 56 2.16 -4.77 -12.43
C LYS A 56 2.70 -5.65 -11.31
N ASP A 57 3.89 -6.20 -11.48
CA ASP A 57 4.60 -6.94 -10.43
C ASP A 57 5.16 -6.00 -9.34
N TYR A 58 4.27 -5.38 -8.57
CA TYR A 58 4.61 -4.48 -7.47
C TYR A 58 5.22 -5.26 -6.32
N LYS A 59 6.31 -4.72 -5.74
CA LYS A 59 6.89 -5.25 -4.52
C LYS A 59 6.04 -4.86 -3.32
N PHE A 60 5.91 -5.75 -2.33
CA PHE A 60 5.18 -5.41 -1.11
C PHE A 60 5.96 -4.43 -0.24
N CYS A 61 5.29 -3.38 0.24
CA CYS A 61 5.87 -2.47 1.22
C CYS A 61 6.19 -3.25 2.50
N LYS A 62 7.47 -3.32 2.86
CA LYS A 62 7.97 -4.06 4.03
C LYS A 62 7.31 -3.64 5.35
N TYR A 63 6.83 -2.40 5.46
CA TYR A 63 6.17 -1.89 6.67
C TYR A 63 4.67 -2.20 6.73
N CYS A 64 4.00 -2.21 5.58
CA CYS A 64 2.58 -2.56 5.47
C CYS A 64 2.36 -4.07 5.50
N PHE A 65 3.31 -4.82 4.95
CA PHE A 65 3.27 -6.27 4.82
C PHE A 65 4.32 -6.96 5.69
N VAL A 66 4.67 -6.36 6.84
CA VAL A 66 5.54 -7.01 7.83
C VAL A 66 4.98 -8.41 8.07
N LYS A 67 5.70 -9.43 7.60
CA LYS A 67 5.50 -10.80 8.06
C LYS A 67 5.71 -10.71 9.56
N ILE A 68 4.70 -11.11 10.32
CA ILE A 68 4.86 -11.34 11.75
C ILE A 68 5.87 -12.49 11.86
N GLU A 69 7.16 -12.17 11.89
CA GLU A 69 8.22 -13.05 12.37
C GLU A 69 8.42 -12.75 13.86
N LEU A 70 7.36 -12.99 14.62
CA LEU A 70 7.34 -13.17 16.05
C LEU A 70 6.41 -14.39 16.19
N GLU A 71 6.86 -15.61 16.43
CA GLU A 71 7.72 -16.07 17.52
C GLU A 71 8.34 -17.42 17.12
N ILE A 72 9.67 -17.55 17.14
CA ILE A 72 10.27 -18.77 17.65
C ILE A 72 11.28 -18.29 18.69
N ARG A 73 10.81 -18.30 19.94
CA ARG A 73 11.66 -18.25 21.13
C ARG A 73 12.42 -19.56 21.28
#